data_AF-A0A977PVP5-F1
#
_entry.id   AF-A0A977PVP5-F1
#
_cell.length_a   1.000
_cell.length_b   1.000
_cell.length_c   1.000
_cell.angle_alpha   90.00
_cell.angle_beta   90.00
_cell.angle_gamma   90.00
#
_symmetry.space_group_name_H-M   'P 1'
#
loop_
_entity.id
_entity.type
_entity.pdbx_description
1 polymer ?
#
loop_
_entity_poly.entity_id
_entity_poly.type
_entity_poly.pdbx_seq_one_letter_code
_entity_poly.pdbx_strand_id
1 'polypeptide(L)'
;MKWNIIFDPDFRIWFYQQERGLQNEIFAVLTVLAEFVPNLGRPRVDTLEGSSFKNMKEIRIQHQGNPWRVLFIFDPQRQAILLVGGNKSGKKRWYKENIPIAEKRYKNYLKTLEDQS
;
A
#
# COMPACT_ATOMS: atom_id res chain seq x y z
N MET A 1 -16.26 -0.21 12.51
CA MET A 1 -15.04 -0.81 13.11
C MET A 1 -13.85 -0.42 12.26
N LYS A 2 -12.76 0.03 12.90
CA LYS A 2 -11.55 0.57 12.28
C LYS A 2 -10.69 -0.57 11.70
N TRP A 3 -10.13 -0.39 10.52
CA TRP A 3 -9.17 -1.35 9.95
C TRP A 3 -7.80 -1.17 10.61
N ASN A 4 -7.11 -2.28 10.89
CA ASN A 4 -5.74 -2.21 11.38
C ASN A 4 -4.80 -1.92 10.21
N ILE A 5 -3.87 -0.97 10.36
CA ILE A 5 -2.88 -0.66 9.34
C ILE A 5 -1.56 -1.30 9.73
N ILE A 6 -1.08 -2.21 8.88
CA ILE A 6 0.18 -2.92 9.09
C ILE A 6 1.17 -2.43 8.04
N PHE A 7 2.39 -2.12 8.49
CA PHE A 7 3.48 -1.77 7.61
C PHE A 7 4.34 -3.01 7.46
N ASP A 8 4.54 -3.48 6.24
CA ASP A 8 5.61 -4.42 5.95
C ASP A 8 6.95 -3.86 6.48
N PRO A 9 7.85 -4.69 7.05
CA PRO A 9 9.08 -4.22 7.65
C PRO A 9 9.95 -3.34 6.73
N ASP A 10 10.06 -3.69 5.45
CA ASP A 10 10.83 -2.90 4.50
C ASP A 10 10.06 -1.64 4.07
N PHE A 11 8.74 -1.74 3.90
CA PHE A 11 7.91 -0.55 3.66
C PHE A 11 8.06 0.46 4.79
N ARG A 12 8.09 0.00 6.05
CA ARG A 12 8.29 0.84 7.23
C ARG A 12 9.62 1.58 7.17
N ILE A 13 10.70 0.88 6.83
CA ILE A 13 12.03 1.51 6.69
C ILE A 13 11.99 2.56 5.59
N TRP A 14 11.48 2.21 4.41
CA TRP A 14 11.34 3.14 3.29
C TRP A 14 10.50 4.37 3.66
N PHE A 15 9.39 4.17 4.38
CA PHE A 15 8.46 5.22 4.77
C PHE A 15 9.15 6.27 5.66
N TYR A 16 9.87 5.83 6.70
CA TYR A 16 10.55 6.73 7.62
C TYR A 16 11.76 7.44 7.01
N GLN A 17 12.27 6.97 5.87
CA GLN A 17 13.31 7.66 5.10
C GLN A 17 12.77 8.80 4.23
N GLN A 18 11.45 8.90 4.03
CA GLN A 18 10.87 9.95 3.21
C GLN A 18 10.82 11.29 3.96
N GLU A 19 10.72 12.40 3.25
CA GLU A 19 10.52 13.69 3.90
C GLU A 19 9.18 13.77 4.66
N ARG A 20 9.15 14.56 5.73
CA ARG A 20 7.98 14.67 6.62
C ARG A 20 6.69 15.03 5.89
N GLY A 21 6.76 15.88 4.86
CA GLY A 21 5.58 16.26 4.06
C GLY A 21 4.92 15.05 3.41
N LEU A 22 5.72 14.20 2.74
CA LEU A 22 5.22 12.98 2.12
C LEU A 22 4.71 11.97 3.15
N GLN A 23 5.38 11.84 4.29
CA GLN A 23 4.91 10.99 5.39
C GLN A 23 3.51 11.42 5.86
N ASN A 24 3.29 12.73 6.03
CA ASN A 24 2.01 13.29 6.45
C ASN A 24 0.90 13.03 5.42
N GLU A 25 1.18 13.22 4.13
CA GLU A 25 0.21 12.94 3.05
C GLU A 25 -0.20 11.47 3.03
N ILE A 26 0.76 10.55 3.17
CA ILE A 26 0.48 9.12 3.28
C ILE A 26 -0.38 8.85 4.52
N PHE A 27 -0.01 9.38 5.70
CA PHE A 27 -0.78 9.19 6.93
C PHE A 27 -2.21 9.73 6.84
N ALA A 28 -2.42 10.89 6.21
CA ALA A 28 -3.74 11.46 6.01
C ALA A 28 -4.63 10.51 5.20
N VAL A 29 -4.10 9.93 4.12
CA VAL A 29 -4.85 8.95 3.32
C VAL A 29 -5.09 7.66 4.07
N LEU A 30 -4.11 7.16 4.83
CA LEU A 30 -4.26 5.97 5.68
C LEU A 30 -5.31 6.16 6.78
N THR A 31 -5.41 7.35 7.34
CA THR A 31 -6.41 7.68 8.37
C THR A 31 -7.82 7.57 7.78
N VAL A 32 -8.03 8.17 6.61
CA VAL A 32 -9.30 8.06 5.86
C VAL A 32 -9.58 6.61 5.48
N LEU A 33 -8.57 5.85 5.06
CA LEU A 33 -8.72 4.44 4.76
C LEU A 33 -9.16 3.65 5.98
N ALA A 34 -8.51 3.81 7.14
CA ALA A 34 -8.86 3.09 8.36
C ALA A 34 -10.31 3.31 8.81
N GLU A 35 -10.90 4.45 8.44
CA GLU A 35 -12.26 4.84 8.80
C GLU A 35 -13.35 4.43 7.78
N PHE A 36 -13.05 4.36 6.47
CA PHE A 36 -14.09 4.32 5.41
C PHE A 36 -13.99 3.18 4.36
N VAL A 37 -13.39 2.02 4.69
CA VAL A 37 -12.99 1.00 3.68
C VAL A 37 -14.06 0.46 2.70
N PRO A 38 -15.32 0.12 3.06
CA PRO A 38 -16.21 -0.48 2.06
C PRO A 38 -16.60 0.48 0.92
N ASN A 39 -16.49 1.79 1.15
CA ASN A 39 -17.01 2.84 0.27
C ASN A 39 -15.93 3.75 -0.35
N LEU A 40 -14.63 3.49 -0.12
CA LEU A 40 -13.58 4.20 -0.85
C LEU A 40 -13.48 3.68 -2.28
N GLY A 41 -14.39 4.17 -3.12
CA GLY A 41 -14.29 4.12 -4.56
C GLY A 41 -13.27 5.12 -5.10
N ARG A 42 -13.18 5.19 -6.42
CA ARG A 42 -12.34 6.14 -7.15
C ARG A 42 -12.54 7.58 -6.64
N PRO A 43 -11.49 8.43 -6.58
CA PRO A 43 -10.18 8.28 -7.25
C PRO A 43 -9.00 7.81 -6.37
N ARG A 44 -9.24 7.51 -5.09
CA ARG A 44 -8.15 7.32 -4.11
C ARG A 44 -7.63 5.89 -3.98
N VAL A 45 -8.46 4.90 -4.33
CA VAL A 45 -8.15 3.47 -4.31
C VAL A 45 -8.60 2.84 -5.62
N ASP A 46 -7.71 2.09 -6.26
CA ASP A 46 -8.02 1.32 -7.48
C ASP A 46 -7.56 -0.14 -7.30
N THR A 47 -8.22 -1.06 -7.99
CA THR A 47 -7.74 -2.45 -8.08
C THR A 47 -6.53 -2.47 -9.01
N LEU A 48 -5.45 -3.09 -8.56
CA LEU A 48 -4.20 -3.12 -9.31
C LEU A 48 -4.22 -4.26 -10.34
N GLU A 49 -4.27 -3.91 -11.61
CA GLU A 49 -4.13 -4.88 -12.70
C GLU A 49 -2.71 -5.46 -12.77
N GLY A 50 -2.61 -6.75 -13.09
CA GLY A 50 -1.33 -7.43 -13.26
C GLY A 50 -0.77 -8.10 -12.00
N SER A 51 -1.47 -8.01 -10.85
CA SER A 51 -1.15 -8.85 -9.68
C SER A 51 -1.91 -10.19 -9.74
N SER A 52 -1.23 -11.26 -9.30
CA SER A 52 -1.81 -12.55 -8.95
C SER A 52 -2.78 -12.48 -7.76
N PHE A 53 -2.69 -11.44 -6.91
CA PHE A 53 -3.65 -11.18 -5.83
C PHE A 53 -4.75 -10.21 -6.28
N LYS A 54 -5.97 -10.72 -6.44
CA LYS A 54 -7.13 -9.96 -6.96
C LYS A 54 -7.51 -8.73 -6.11
N ASN A 55 -7.14 -8.72 -4.85
CA ASN A 55 -7.42 -7.67 -3.86
C ASN A 55 -6.22 -6.73 -3.63
N MET A 56 -5.15 -6.83 -4.42
CA MET A 56 -4.06 -5.86 -4.43
C MET A 56 -4.58 -4.51 -4.94
N LYS A 57 -4.24 -3.44 -4.22
CA LYS A 57 -4.74 -2.10 -4.44
C LYS A 57 -3.61 -1.09 -4.42
N GLU A 58 -3.90 0.12 -4.90
CA GLU A 58 -2.98 1.24 -4.80
C GLU A 58 -3.61 2.47 -4.18
N ILE A 59 -2.81 3.20 -3.41
CA ILE A 59 -3.06 4.58 -2.99
C ILE A 59 -2.35 5.51 -3.98
N ARG A 60 -3.05 6.53 -4.46
CA ARG A 60 -2.50 7.55 -5.36
C ARG A 60 -2.34 8.87 -4.61
N ILE A 61 -1.11 9.35 -4.49
CA ILE A 61 -0.77 10.59 -3.79
C ILE A 61 -0.08 11.54 -4.79
N GLN A 62 -0.42 12.82 -4.73
CA GLN A 62 0.31 13.87 -5.41
C GLN A 62 1.07 14.67 -4.36
N HIS A 63 2.38 14.74 -4.48
CA HIS A 63 3.23 15.46 -3.53
C HIS A 63 4.30 16.22 -4.28
N GLN A 64 4.32 17.55 -4.12
CA GLN A 64 5.25 18.45 -4.82
C GLN A 64 5.31 18.19 -6.34
N GLY A 65 4.14 18.02 -6.98
CA GLY A 65 4.03 17.75 -8.42
C GLY A 65 4.44 16.34 -8.87
N ASN A 66 4.80 15.45 -7.94
CA ASN A 66 5.18 14.07 -8.24
C ASN A 66 4.06 13.08 -7.86
N PRO A 67 3.74 12.09 -8.72
CA PRO A 67 2.80 11.05 -8.43
C PRO A 67 3.47 9.94 -7.61
N TRP A 68 3.15 9.88 -6.33
CA TRP A 68 3.55 8.79 -5.45
C TRP A 68 2.48 7.69 -5.42
N ARG A 69 2.92 6.45 -5.30
CA ARG A 69 2.05 5.28 -5.20
C ARG A 69 2.43 4.46 -4.00
N VAL A 70 1.42 3.94 -3.30
CA VAL A 70 1.60 2.93 -2.26
C VAL A 70 0.75 1.72 -2.62
N LEU A 71 1.40 0.57 -2.85
CA LEU A 71 0.71 -0.71 -3.06
C LEU A 71 0.40 -1.34 -1.71
N PHE A 72 -0.83 -1.81 -1.58
CA PHE A 72 -1.33 -2.41 -0.35
C PHE A 72 -2.40 -3.46 -0.63
N ILE A 73 -2.72 -4.26 0.37
CA ILE A 73 -3.73 -5.31 0.26
C ILE A 73 -4.56 -5.39 1.54
N PHE A 74 -5.85 -5.68 1.39
CA PHE A 74 -6.73 -5.98 2.50
C PHE A 74 -6.76 -7.49 2.74
N ASP A 75 -6.49 -7.92 3.96
CA ASP A 75 -6.58 -9.33 4.33
C ASP A 75 -7.98 -9.69 4.87
N PRO A 76 -8.27 -11.00 5.05
CA PRO A 76 -9.53 -11.45 5.63
C PRO A 76 -9.75 -11.00 7.09
N GLN A 77 -8.70 -10.67 7.83
CA GLN A 77 -8.76 -10.25 9.24
C GLN A 77 -9.01 -8.75 9.42
N ARG A 78 -9.43 -8.05 8.36
CA ARG A 78 -9.71 -6.60 8.35
C ARG A 78 -8.46 -5.76 8.60
N GLN A 79 -7.34 -6.17 8.02
CA GLN A 79 -6.08 -5.44 8.07
C GLN A 79 -5.74 -4.92 6.68
N ALA A 80 -5.16 -3.72 6.62
CA ALA A 80 -4.57 -3.17 5.42
C ALA A 80 -3.05 -3.24 5.55
N ILE A 81 -2.41 -4.06 4.72
CA ILE A 81 -0.97 -4.26 4.74
C ILE A 81 -0.35 -3.40 3.66
N LEU A 82 0.45 -2.41 4.05
CA LEU A 82 1.21 -1.53 3.15
C LEU A 82 2.52 -2.23 2.77
N LEU A 83 2.73 -2.42 1.47
CA LEU A 83 3.74 -3.33 0.96
C LEU A 83 4.89 -2.60 0.25
N VAL A 84 4.57 -1.63 -0.61
CA VAL A 84 5.57 -0.94 -1.45
C VAL A 84 5.15 0.50 -1.65
N GLY A 85 6.09 1.43 -1.50
CA GLY A 85 5.90 2.84 -1.82
C GLY A 85 6.94 3.34 -2.81
N GLY A 86 6.57 4.31 -3.65
CA GLY A 86 7.53 4.92 -4.55
C GLY A 86 6.99 6.03 -5.43
N ASN A 87 7.91 6.87 -5.91
CA ASN A 87 7.63 7.90 -6.91
C ASN A 87 7.53 7.24 -8.30
N LYS A 88 6.38 7.43 -8.96
CA LYS A 88 6.06 6.91 -10.29
C LYS A 88 6.48 7.84 -11.43
N SER A 89 6.84 9.10 -11.17
CA SER A 89 7.20 10.13 -12.18
C SER A 89 8.01 9.56 -13.34
N GLY A 90 7.45 9.60 -14.55
CA GLY A 90 8.12 9.15 -15.78
C GLY A 90 8.43 7.64 -15.88
N LYS A 91 8.16 6.84 -14.84
CA LYS A 91 8.53 5.41 -14.80
C LYS A 91 7.42 4.54 -15.36
N LYS A 92 7.49 4.28 -16.67
CA LYS A 92 6.55 3.38 -17.38
C LYS A 92 6.55 1.96 -16.82
N ARG A 93 7.72 1.46 -16.36
CA ARG A 93 7.90 0.10 -15.82
C ARG A 93 7.63 -0.01 -14.31
N TRP A 94 7.23 1.08 -13.64
CA TRP A 94 7.06 1.11 -12.19
C TRP A 94 6.19 -0.04 -11.67
N TYR A 95 5.05 -0.32 -12.32
CA TYR A 95 4.17 -1.43 -11.90
C TYR A 95 4.82 -2.80 -12.14
N LYS A 96 5.46 -3.00 -13.30
CA LYS A 96 6.17 -4.25 -13.62
C LYS A 96 7.27 -4.57 -12.60
N GLU A 97 7.90 -3.56 -12.03
CA GLU A 97 8.96 -3.69 -11.02
C GLU A 97 8.42 -3.86 -9.60
N ASN A 98 7.39 -3.09 -9.24
CA ASN A 98 6.93 -3.00 -7.85
C ASN A 98 5.83 -4.01 -7.49
N ILE A 99 5.04 -4.49 -8.45
CA ILE A 99 4.03 -5.54 -8.21
C ILE A 99 4.69 -6.82 -7.66
N PRO A 100 5.72 -7.41 -8.31
CA PRO A 100 6.33 -8.64 -7.78
C PRO A 100 6.91 -8.48 -6.37
N ILE A 101 7.41 -7.29 -6.03
CA ILE A 101 7.91 -6.97 -4.68
C ILE A 101 6.75 -6.98 -3.68
N ALA A 102 5.64 -6.31 -4.00
CA ALA A 102 4.45 -6.29 -3.15
C ALA A 102 3.90 -7.70 -2.93
N GLU A 103 3.82 -8.50 -4.00
CA GLU A 103 3.36 -9.90 -3.91
C GLU A 103 4.26 -10.77 -3.04
N LYS A 104 5.58 -10.63 -3.18
CA LYS A 104 6.54 -11.36 -2.35
C LYS A 104 6.39 -10.99 -0.87
N ARG A 105 6.27 -9.69 -0.57
CA ARG A 105 6.08 -9.19 0.80
C ARG A 105 4.78 -9.69 1.41
N TYR A 106 3.69 -9.69 0.64
CA TYR A 106 2.42 -10.24 1.13
C TYR A 106 2.48 -11.76 1.35
N LYS A 107 3.14 -12.53 0.47
CA LYS A 107 3.37 -13.97 0.68
C LYS A 107 4.17 -14.23 1.96
N ASN A 108 5.18 -13.41 2.25
CA ASN A 108 5.94 -13.53 3.50
C ASN A 108 5.06 -13.22 4.71
N TYR A 109 4.22 -12.19 4.63
CA TYR A 109 3.26 -11.86 5.68
C TYR A 109 2.31 -13.04 5.98
N LEU A 110 1.74 -13.66 4.95
CA LEU A 110 0.86 -14.83 5.13
C LEU A 110 1.55 -15.98 5.87
N LYS A 111 2.81 -16.28 5.53
CA LYS A 111 3.60 -17.31 6.25
C LYS A 111 3.77 -16.98 7.73
N THR A 112 4.00 -15.71 8.07
CA THR A 112 4.13 -15.30 9.47
C THR A 112 2.83 -15.46 10.27
N LEU A 113 1.66 -15.42 9.61
CA LEU A 113 0.38 -15.69 10.25
C LEU A 113 0.13 -17.20 10.45
N GLU A 114 0.53 -18.02 9.47
CA GLU A 114 0.46 -19.48 9.56
C GLU A 114 1.33 -20.01 10.70
N ASP A 115 2.55 -19.47 10.86
CA ASP A 115 3.47 -19.86 11.95
C ASP A 115 3.00 -19.44 13.35
N GLN A 116 2.03 -18.52 13.44
CA GLN A 116 1.46 -18.01 14.68
C GLN A 116 0.12 -18.68 15.07
N SER A 117 -0.40 -19.58 14.22
CA SER A 117 -1.67 -20.31 14.40
C SER A 117 -1.44 -21.71 14.97
#